data_AF-A0A7X9FQJ6-F1
#
_entry.id   AF-A0A7X9FQJ6-F1
#
_cell.length_a   1.000
_cell.length_b   1.000
_cell.length_c   1.000
_cell.angle_alpha   90.00
_cell.angle_beta   90.00
_cell.angle_gamma   90.00
#
_symmetry.space_group_name_H-M   'P 1'
#
loop_
_entity.id
_entity.type
_entity.pdbx_description
1 polymer ?
#
loop_
_entity_poly.entity_id
_entity_poly.type
_entity_poly.pdbx_seq_one_letter_code
_entity_poly.pdbx_strand_id
1 'polypeptide(L)'
;MAFWTKKTDVSSTNTSSTQKKQSQDFFYSGVKQESKGLFDRKTETLIDGNSALERFGQVRSALGTGTVIQGKLTFDTPVRIDGKLSGEIFSTAALIVGREGVIDASVDVTTLIVLGAIKGPIRASERAEVYSGGSLE
;
A
#
# COMPACT_ATOMS: atom_id res chain seq x y z
N MET A 1 1.93 -67.23 18.23
CA MET A 1 2.73 -67.96 17.22
C MET A 1 3.51 -66.92 16.41
N ALA A 2 4.71 -67.27 15.88
CA ALA A 2 5.71 -66.37 15.26
C ALA A 2 6.29 -65.31 16.24
N PHE A 3 7.60 -65.17 16.50
CA PHE A 3 8.85 -65.16 15.70
C PHE A 3 9.03 -63.84 14.90
N TRP A 4 9.89 -62.91 15.35
CA TRP A 4 11.36 -62.78 15.11
C TRP A 4 11.63 -62.00 13.78
N THR A 5 12.40 -60.90 13.71
CA THR A 5 13.86 -60.78 13.94
C THR A 5 14.33 -59.30 14.13
N LYS A 6 15.62 -59.11 14.43
CA LYS A 6 16.43 -57.85 14.55
C LYS A 6 16.16 -56.79 13.46
N LYS A 7 16.28 -55.45 13.66
CA LYS A 7 17.28 -54.54 14.31
C LYS A 7 18.47 -54.16 13.41
N THR A 8 18.76 -52.83 13.30
CA THR A 8 20.03 -52.16 12.88
C THR A 8 20.54 -52.40 11.44
N ASP A 9 21.09 -51.45 10.66
CA ASP A 9 21.37 -50.00 10.78
C ASP A 9 21.71 -49.42 9.35
N VAL A 10 22.14 -48.19 9.01
CA VAL A 10 22.60 -46.93 9.67
C VAL A 10 22.37 -45.71 8.72
N SER A 11 22.59 -44.46 9.19
CA SER A 11 22.81 -43.19 8.43
C SER A 11 21.74 -42.74 7.40
N SER A 12 20.94 -41.68 7.57
CA SER A 12 21.24 -40.24 7.81
C SER A 12 21.71 -39.43 6.59
N THR A 13 20.81 -38.63 5.99
CA THR A 13 21.08 -37.25 5.54
C THR A 13 19.80 -36.42 5.33
N ASN A 14 19.63 -35.41 6.19
CA ASN A 14 18.95 -34.12 6.01
C ASN A 14 17.99 -33.89 4.80
N THR A 15 16.68 -33.75 5.08
CA THR A 15 15.75 -33.02 4.19
C THR A 15 14.65 -32.26 4.97
N SER A 16 14.63 -30.94 4.80
CA SER A 16 13.52 -29.98 4.94
C SER A 16 12.26 -30.34 5.78
N SER A 17 12.09 -29.68 6.94
CA SER A 17 11.21 -28.49 7.03
C SER A 17 10.95 -28.02 8.49
N THR A 18 10.42 -26.80 8.62
CA THR A 18 9.66 -26.30 9.79
C THR A 18 10.41 -26.18 11.13
N GLN A 19 11.21 -25.11 11.29
CA GLN A 19 11.50 -24.55 12.62
C GLN A 19 10.72 -23.24 12.86
N LYS A 20 10.21 -23.09 14.09
CA LYS A 20 9.28 -22.04 14.52
C LYS A 20 9.94 -21.18 15.60
N LYS A 21 10.35 -19.96 15.24
CA LYS A 21 10.78 -18.88 16.16
C LYS A 21 10.65 -17.51 15.48
N GLN A 22 10.66 -16.35 16.17
CA GLN A 22 10.23 -15.96 17.52
C GLN A 22 10.58 -14.47 17.68
N SER A 23 9.73 -13.55 17.19
CA SER A 23 9.89 -12.10 17.39
C SER A 23 8.63 -11.34 16.95
N GLN A 24 7.58 -11.37 17.77
CA GLN A 24 6.45 -10.43 17.70
C GLN A 24 6.28 -9.72 19.05
N ASP A 25 7.39 -9.11 19.48
CA ASP A 25 7.48 -8.15 20.57
C ASP A 25 8.19 -6.91 20.02
N PHE A 26 8.01 -5.74 20.66
CA PHE A 26 8.40 -4.40 20.17
C PHE A 26 7.70 -4.02 18.83
N PHE A 27 6.70 -3.15 18.76
CA PHE A 27 6.57 -1.88 19.47
C PHE A 27 5.16 -1.26 19.29
N TYR A 28 4.13 -1.79 19.95
CA TYR A 28 2.88 -1.06 20.20
C TYR A 28 2.87 -0.53 21.64
N SER A 29 3.74 0.44 21.92
CA SER A 29 3.74 1.17 23.19
C SER A 29 2.52 2.09 23.26
N GLY A 30 1.53 1.73 24.08
CA GLY A 30 0.30 2.52 24.21
C GLY A 30 0.52 3.86 24.89
N VAL A 31 -0.09 4.92 24.35
CA VAL A 31 -0.25 6.20 25.05
C VAL A 31 -1.65 6.23 25.67
N LYS A 32 -1.72 6.04 26.99
CA LYS A 32 -2.96 6.22 27.77
C LYS A 32 -3.11 7.71 28.09
N GLN A 33 -4.16 8.37 27.59
CA GLN A 33 -4.41 9.77 27.92
C GLN A 33 -5.89 10.01 28.25
N GLU A 34 -6.20 9.95 29.54
CA GLU A 34 -7.46 10.45 30.08
C GLU A 34 -7.34 11.96 30.33
N SER A 35 -8.25 12.76 29.79
CA SER A 35 -8.51 14.12 30.29
C SER A 35 -9.98 14.47 30.14
N LYS A 36 -10.48 15.36 31.02
CA LYS A 36 -11.87 15.85 31.02
C LYS A 36 -11.89 17.30 30.54
N GLY A 37 -12.80 17.60 29.62
CA GLY A 37 -13.04 18.91 29.02
C GLY A 37 -13.75 18.68 27.69
N LEU A 38 -15.04 18.99 27.47
CA LEU A 38 -15.86 20.14 27.84
C LEU A 38 -15.39 21.45 27.18
N PHE A 39 -15.97 21.72 26.00
CA PHE A 39 -16.05 22.99 25.27
C PHE A 39 -14.81 23.90 25.22
N ASP A 40 -14.22 24.01 24.02
CA ASP A 40 -14.21 25.31 23.33
C ASP A 40 -14.51 25.13 21.83
N ARG A 41 -14.98 26.19 21.17
CA ARG A 41 -15.39 26.24 19.76
C ARG A 41 -14.54 27.27 19.03
N LYS A 42 -13.34 26.87 18.60
CA LYS A 42 -12.52 27.65 17.66
C LYS A 42 -12.03 26.82 16.48
N THR A 43 -12.20 27.40 15.30
CA THR A 43 -11.83 26.83 14.00
C THR A 43 -10.46 27.33 13.59
N GLU A 44 -9.40 26.61 13.96
CA GLU A 44 -8.06 26.79 13.42
C GLU A 44 -7.65 25.48 12.74
N THR A 45 -8.00 25.37 11.46
CA THR A 45 -7.76 24.17 10.65
C THR A 45 -6.28 24.06 10.27
N LEU A 46 -5.47 23.57 11.20
CA LEU A 46 -4.17 23.00 10.89
C LEU A 46 -4.37 21.86 9.87
N ILE A 47 -3.55 21.82 8.82
CA ILE A 47 -3.66 20.82 7.76
C ILE A 47 -2.92 19.55 8.19
N ASP A 48 -3.49 18.87 9.20
CA ASP A 48 -2.99 17.57 9.65
C ASP A 48 -3.25 16.49 8.59
N GLY A 49 -2.19 15.73 8.29
CA GLY A 49 -2.14 14.79 7.16
C GLY A 49 -3.14 13.63 7.21
N ASN A 50 -3.76 13.38 8.37
CA ASN A 50 -4.78 12.33 8.54
C ASN A 50 -6.07 12.62 7.76
N SER A 51 -6.38 13.88 7.47
CA SER A 51 -7.65 14.29 6.82
C SER A 51 -7.85 13.73 5.40
N ALA A 52 -6.77 13.35 4.71
CA ALA A 52 -6.84 12.62 3.44
C ALA A 52 -7.06 11.11 3.62
N LEU A 53 -6.50 10.52 4.68
CA LEU A 53 -6.59 9.08 4.96
C LEU A 53 -8.04 8.67 5.32
N GLU A 54 -8.74 9.50 6.10
CA GLU A 54 -10.16 9.33 6.41
C GLU A 54 -11.07 9.43 5.18
N ARG A 55 -10.63 10.13 4.11
CA ARG A 55 -11.43 10.38 2.90
C ARG A 55 -11.34 9.28 1.84
N PHE A 56 -10.26 8.50 1.84
CA PHE A 56 -10.05 7.41 0.88
C PHE A 56 -9.95 6.04 1.53
N GLY A 57 -10.11 5.97 2.87
CA GLY A 57 -9.87 4.76 3.65
C GLY A 57 -8.37 4.49 3.85
N GLN A 58 -8.06 3.43 4.58
CA GLN A 58 -6.68 3.02 4.81
C GLN A 58 -6.00 2.67 3.47
N VAL A 59 -5.07 3.52 3.02
CA VAL A 59 -4.22 3.28 1.86
C VAL A 59 -3.36 2.04 2.16
N ARG A 60 -3.70 0.91 1.53
CA ARG A 60 -3.13 -0.41 1.87
C ARG A 60 -1.74 -0.63 1.27
N SER A 61 -1.41 0.11 0.21
CA SER A 61 -0.08 0.13 -0.38
C SER A 61 0.29 1.52 -0.87
N ALA A 62 1.54 1.90 -0.59
CA ALA A 62 2.15 3.13 -1.08
C ALA A 62 3.53 2.79 -1.66
N LEU A 63 3.84 3.34 -2.83
CA LEU A 63 5.09 3.13 -3.55
C LEU A 63 5.93 4.40 -3.48
N GLY A 64 6.97 4.38 -2.64
CA GLY A 64 7.81 5.54 -2.36
C GLY A 64 8.77 5.92 -3.50
N THR A 65 9.40 7.08 -3.34
CA THR A 65 10.38 7.65 -4.27
C THR A 65 11.50 6.65 -4.58
N GLY A 66 11.94 6.60 -5.84
CA GLY A 66 12.93 5.64 -6.33
C GLY A 66 12.35 4.29 -6.78
N THR A 67 11.08 3.98 -6.47
CA THR A 67 10.38 2.84 -7.07
C THR A 67 10.22 3.04 -8.58
N VAL A 68 10.48 1.98 -9.36
CA VAL A 68 10.20 1.91 -10.80
C VAL A 68 9.36 0.67 -11.07
N ILE A 69 8.18 0.84 -11.66
CA ILE A 69 7.34 -0.25 -12.16
C ILE A 69 7.33 -0.22 -13.69
N GLN A 70 7.40 -1.41 -14.31
CA GLN A 70 7.24 -1.60 -15.74
C GLN A 70 6.26 -2.76 -16.01
N GLY A 71 5.32 -2.55 -16.93
CA GLY A 71 4.30 -3.53 -17.31
C GLY A 71 2.91 -3.18 -16.77
N LYS A 72 2.14 -4.20 -16.38
CA LYS A 72 0.73 -4.08 -16.00
C LYS A 72 0.54 -4.14 -14.49
N LEU A 73 -0.02 -3.08 -13.92
CA LEU A 73 -0.41 -2.99 -12.52
C LEU A 73 -1.95 -3.10 -12.39
N THR A 74 -2.41 -3.99 -11.51
CA THR A 74 -3.85 -4.13 -11.19
C THR A 74 -4.03 -4.16 -9.68
N PHE A 75 -5.00 -3.41 -9.15
CA PHE A 75 -5.32 -3.37 -7.71
C PHE A 75 -6.81 -3.15 -7.43
N ASP A 76 -7.26 -3.63 -6.28
CA ASP A 76 -8.66 -3.62 -5.80
C ASP A 76 -8.91 -2.59 -4.68
N THR A 77 -7.85 -2.01 -4.12
CA THR A 77 -7.87 -1.15 -2.93
C THR A 77 -7.05 0.13 -3.17
N PRO A 78 -7.27 1.22 -2.40
CA PRO A 78 -6.62 2.50 -2.66
C PRO A 78 -5.09 2.46 -2.61
N VAL A 79 -4.44 2.95 -3.68
CA VAL A 79 -2.97 2.93 -3.85
C VAL A 79 -2.43 4.35 -4.02
N ARG A 80 -1.27 4.62 -3.41
CA ARG A 80 -0.49 5.83 -3.64
C ARG A 80 0.85 5.53 -4.35
N ILE A 81 1.22 6.36 -5.31
CA ILE A 81 2.46 6.22 -6.11
C ILE A 81 3.24 7.55 -6.12
N ASP A 82 4.42 7.55 -5.50
CA ASP A 82 5.41 8.66 -5.49
C ASP A 82 6.68 8.25 -6.29
N GLY A 83 6.54 7.33 -7.24
CA GLY A 83 7.64 6.79 -8.06
C GLY A 83 7.33 6.80 -9.56
N LYS A 84 8.15 6.08 -10.34
CA LYS A 84 7.98 5.95 -11.79
C LYS A 84 7.17 4.70 -12.15
N LEU A 85 6.21 4.82 -13.06
CA LEU A 85 5.47 3.68 -13.61
C LEU A 85 5.34 3.81 -15.12
N SER A 86 5.67 2.74 -15.86
CA SER A 86 5.46 2.67 -17.31
C SER A 86 4.67 1.43 -17.74
N GLY A 87 3.63 1.61 -18.55
CA GLY A 87 2.84 0.50 -19.11
C GLY A 87 1.32 0.67 -18.98
N GLU A 88 0.69 -0.11 -18.10
CA GLU A 88 -0.76 -0.12 -17.91
C GLU A 88 -1.16 -0.16 -16.42
N ILE A 89 -2.23 0.56 -16.05
CA ILE A 89 -2.85 0.54 -14.71
C ILE A 89 -4.36 0.27 -14.85
N PHE A 90 -4.87 -0.71 -14.10
CA PHE A 90 -6.31 -0.98 -13.98
C PHE A 90 -6.75 -1.08 -12.52
N SER A 91 -7.84 -0.40 -12.15
CA SER A 91 -8.43 -0.55 -10.81
C SER A 91 -9.91 -0.21 -10.74
N THR A 92 -10.60 -0.88 -9.82
CA THR A 92 -11.94 -0.50 -9.34
C THR A 92 -11.91 0.45 -8.13
N ALA A 93 -10.73 0.93 -7.72
CA ALA A 93 -10.50 1.76 -6.54
C ALA A 93 -9.88 3.14 -6.89
N ALA A 94 -9.36 3.82 -5.88
CA ALA A 94 -8.72 5.14 -6.02
C ALA A 94 -7.21 5.03 -6.26
N LEU A 95 -6.70 5.79 -7.24
CA LEU A 95 -5.28 5.99 -7.51
C LEU A 95 -4.84 7.40 -7.10
N ILE A 96 -3.79 7.49 -6.28
CA ILE A 96 -3.20 8.75 -5.82
C ILE A 96 -1.78 8.87 -6.37
N VAL A 97 -1.56 9.78 -7.32
CA VAL A 97 -0.23 10.10 -7.87
C VAL A 97 0.37 11.24 -7.06
N GLY A 98 1.40 10.95 -6.27
CA GLY A 98 2.11 11.92 -5.44
C GLY A 98 2.96 12.90 -6.27
N ARG A 99 3.52 13.93 -5.61
CA ARG A 99 4.26 15.01 -6.30
C ARG A 99 5.52 14.56 -7.05
N GLU A 100 6.16 13.48 -6.60
CA GLU A 100 7.31 12.86 -7.28
C GLU A 100 6.90 11.71 -8.20
N GLY A 101 5.60 11.41 -8.27
CA GLY A 101 5.03 10.41 -9.16
C GLY A 101 5.09 10.84 -10.62
N VAL A 102 5.64 9.97 -11.46
CA VAL A 102 5.68 10.15 -12.92
C VAL A 102 5.18 8.87 -13.58
N ILE A 103 3.99 8.94 -14.16
CA ILE A 103 3.32 7.80 -14.81
C ILE A 103 3.33 8.01 -16.32
N ASP A 104 3.73 6.99 -17.07
CA ASP A 104 3.74 6.93 -18.52
C ASP A 104 3.00 5.67 -18.97
N ALA A 105 1.67 5.72 -18.91
CA ALA A 105 0.82 4.53 -18.93
C ALA A 105 -0.61 4.79 -19.40
N SER A 106 -1.26 3.72 -19.86
CA SER A 106 -2.73 3.68 -19.94
C SER A 106 -3.31 3.51 -18.54
N VAL A 107 -4.22 4.39 -18.11
CA VAL A 107 -4.79 4.40 -16.75
C VAL A 107 -6.31 4.26 -16.82
N ASP A 108 -6.87 3.16 -16.32
CA ASP A 108 -8.32 2.96 -16.16
C ASP A 108 -8.64 2.71 -14.67
N VAL A 109 -9.25 3.70 -14.01
CA VAL A 109 -9.52 3.69 -12.56
C VAL A 109 -10.90 4.25 -12.20
N THR A 110 -11.40 3.96 -11.00
CA THR A 110 -12.66 4.55 -10.50
C THR A 110 -12.47 6.02 -10.12
N THR A 111 -11.51 6.30 -9.22
CA THR A 111 -11.15 7.66 -8.80
C THR A 111 -9.67 7.92 -9.05
N LEU A 112 -9.34 9.07 -9.63
CA LEU A 112 -7.96 9.49 -9.90
C LEU A 112 -7.64 10.80 -9.16
N ILE A 113 -6.50 10.84 -8.48
CA ILE A 113 -6.01 12.01 -7.74
C ILE A 113 -4.57 12.30 -8.18
N VAL A 114 -4.30 13.52 -8.64
CA VAL A 114 -3.06 13.87 -9.34
C VAL A 114 -2.37 15.05 -8.68
N LEU A 115 -1.20 14.79 -8.08
CA LEU A 115 -0.28 15.80 -7.56
C LEU A 115 1.05 15.84 -8.34
N GLY A 116 1.33 14.82 -9.16
CA GLY A 116 2.51 14.70 -10.03
C GLY A 116 2.15 14.63 -11.52
N ALA A 117 2.98 13.98 -12.33
CA ALA A 117 2.79 13.92 -13.79
C ALA A 117 2.20 12.56 -14.24
N ILE A 118 1.21 12.61 -15.14
CA ILE A 118 0.71 11.45 -15.89
C ILE A 118 0.76 11.77 -17.38
N LYS A 119 1.32 10.86 -18.16
CA LYS A 119 1.33 10.83 -19.63
C LYS A 119 0.58 9.60 -20.11
N GLY A 120 -0.29 9.76 -21.11
CA GLY A 120 -1.00 8.67 -21.76
C GLY A 120 -2.52 8.66 -21.55
N PRO A 121 -3.23 7.68 -22.12
CA PRO A 121 -4.68 7.66 -22.11
C PRO A 121 -5.23 7.40 -20.70
N ILE A 122 -5.99 8.36 -20.18
CA ILE A 122 -6.56 8.34 -18.83
C ILE A 122 -8.08 8.19 -18.90
N ARG A 123 -8.59 7.26 -18.08
CA ARG A 123 -10.01 7.06 -17.83
C ARG A 123 -10.25 7.01 -16.33
N ALA A 124 -11.05 7.95 -15.83
CA ALA A 124 -11.58 7.95 -14.48
C ALA A 124 -13.09 7.75 -14.56
N SER A 125 -13.60 6.65 -13.98
CA SER A 125 -15.01 6.23 -14.17
C SER A 125 -16.00 6.99 -13.27
N GLU A 126 -15.57 7.48 -12.11
CA GLU A 126 -16.39 8.33 -11.23
C GLU A 126 -15.85 9.75 -11.11
N ARG A 127 -14.55 9.91 -10.84
CA ARG A 127 -13.97 11.24 -10.50
C ARG A 127 -12.48 11.36 -10.80
N ALA A 128 -12.08 12.51 -11.31
CA ALA A 128 -10.68 12.94 -11.38
C ALA A 128 -10.48 14.25 -10.59
N GLU A 129 -9.43 14.32 -9.79
CA GLU A 129 -9.01 15.52 -9.06
C GLU A 129 -7.54 15.84 -9.40
N VAL A 130 -7.29 17.01 -10.00
CA VAL A 130 -5.93 17.51 -10.24
C VAL A 130 -5.64 18.63 -9.24
N TYR A 131 -4.59 18.45 -8.45
CA TYR A 131 -4.14 19.38 -7.41
C TYR A 131 -2.98 20.24 -7.92
N SER A 132 -2.55 21.23 -7.12
CA SER A 132 -1.40 22.08 -7.45
C SER A 132 -0.11 21.25 -7.61
N GLY A 133 0.48 21.33 -8.82
CA GLY A 133 1.62 20.51 -9.24
C GLY A 133 1.25 19.31 -10.13
N GLY A 134 -0.03 18.94 -10.17
CA GLY A 134 -0.52 17.88 -11.06
C GLY A 134 -0.50 18.30 -12.54
N SER A 135 -0.06 17.40 -13.41
CA SER A 135 -0.05 17.59 -14.87
C SER A 135 -0.52 16.32 -15.59
N LEU A 136 -1.33 16.52 -16.64
CA LEU A 136 -1.87 15.47 -17.51
C LEU A 136 -1.51 15.78 -18.97
N GLU A 137 -1.09 14.77 -19.73
CA GLU A 137 -0.66 14.86 -21.14
C GLU A 137 -1.15 13.66 -21.97
#